data_AF-A0AA97B3E0-F1
#
_entry.id   AF-A0AA97B3E0-F1
#
_cell.length_a   1.000
_cell.length_b   1.000
_cell.length_c   1.000
_cell.angle_alpha   90.00
_cell.angle_beta   90.00
_cell.angle_gamma   90.00
#
_symmetry.space_group_name_H-M   'P 1'
#
loop_
_entity.id
_entity.type
_entity.pdbx_description
1 polymer ?
#
loop_
_entity_poly.entity_id
_entity_poly.type
_entity_poly.pdbx_seq_one_letter_code
_entity_poly.pdbx_strand_id
1 'polypeptide(L)'
;MRAEREQGITIDVAYRYLSTARRKVIVADTPGHIQYTRNMATGASTADAAVILVDARLGVLPQTRRHAYIASLLGIPYRPWR
;
A
#
# COMPACT_ATOMS: atom_id res chain seq x y z
N MET A 1 7.28 -10.81 -13.43
CA MET A 1 5.93 -11.06 -14.00
C MET A 1 5.46 -12.52 -13.95
N ARG A 2 6.29 -13.56 -14.19
CA ARG A 2 5.85 -14.99 -14.10
C ARG A 2 5.54 -15.42 -12.65
N ALA A 3 6.44 -15.14 -11.70
CA ALA A 3 6.32 -15.52 -10.30
C ALA A 3 5.10 -14.90 -9.56
N GLU A 4 4.79 -13.63 -9.81
CA GLU A 4 3.60 -12.96 -9.24
C GLU A 4 2.29 -13.64 -9.65
N ARG A 5 2.19 -14.02 -10.93
CA ARG A 5 1.01 -14.70 -11.48
C ARG A 5 0.88 -16.13 -10.96
N GLU A 6 2.00 -16.81 -10.74
CA GLU A 6 2.04 -18.17 -10.20
C GLU A 6 1.66 -18.21 -8.72
N GLN A 7 2.07 -17.21 -7.94
CA GLN A 7 1.79 -17.14 -6.50
C GLN A 7 0.52 -16.33 -6.16
N GLY A 8 -0.05 -15.62 -7.13
CA GLY A 8 -1.24 -14.78 -6.91
C GLY A 8 -0.99 -13.62 -5.95
N ILE A 9 0.26 -13.18 -5.78
CA ILE A 9 0.65 -12.08 -4.90
C ILE A 9 1.41 -11.01 -5.67
N THR A 10 1.20 -9.76 -5.28
CA THR A 10 2.06 -8.63 -5.67
C THR A 10 3.42 -8.83 -4.99
N ILE A 11 4.51 -8.76 -5.77
CA ILE A 11 5.89 -8.88 -5.29
C ILE A 11 6.60 -7.53 -5.41
N ASP A 12 6.46 -6.89 -6.57
CA ASP A 12 7.07 -5.60 -6.86
C ASP A 12 6.05 -4.47 -6.73
N VAL A 13 6.54 -3.24 -6.59
CA VAL A 13 5.67 -2.06 -6.55
C VAL A 13 5.25 -1.71 -7.99
N ALA A 14 3.94 -1.67 -8.24
CA ALA A 14 3.41 -1.27 -9.54
C ALA A 14 2.88 0.18 -9.48
N TYR A 15 3.23 0.99 -10.48
CA TYR A 15 2.80 2.39 -10.55
C TYR A 15 1.72 2.59 -11.63
N ARG A 16 0.64 3.29 -11.27
CA ARG A 16 -0.39 3.73 -12.21
C ARG A 16 -0.56 5.23 -12.15
N TYR A 17 -0.70 5.85 -13.31
CA TYR A 17 -0.83 7.30 -13.44
C TYR A 17 -2.29 7.63 -13.71
N LEU A 18 -2.88 8.43 -12.83
CA LEU A 18 -4.25 8.93 -12.96
C LEU A 18 -4.22 10.45 -13.09
N SER A 19 -4.95 10.99 -14.05
CA SER A 19 -5.15 12.42 -14.18
C SER A 19 -6.63 12.74 -14.07
N THR A 20 -6.95 13.74 -13.27
CA THR A 20 -8.29 14.33 -13.16
C THR A 20 -8.22 15.80 -13.57
N ALA A 21 -9.37 16.45 -13.78
CA ALA A 21 -9.41 17.88 -14.07
C ALA A 21 -8.78 18.76 -12.96
N ARG A 22 -8.67 18.25 -11.73
CA ARG A 22 -8.17 19.00 -10.57
C ARG A 22 -6.72 18.69 -10.19
N ARG A 23 -6.22 17.49 -10.49
CA ARG A 23 -4.88 17.03 -10.11
C ARG A 23 -4.48 15.75 -10.82
N LYS A 24 -3.16 15.54 -10.90
CA LYS A 24 -2.52 14.27 -11.27
C LYS A 24 -2.18 13.50 -10.00
N VAL A 25 -2.37 12.19 -10.02
CA VAL A 25 -2.12 11.29 -8.89
C VAL A 25 -1.36 10.08 -9.43
N ILE A 26 -0.35 9.65 -8.69
CA ILE A 26 0.37 8.40 -8.95
C ILE A 26 -0.08 7.41 -7.89
N VAL A 27 -0.61 6.28 -8.32
CA VAL A 27 -1.03 5.18 -7.43
C VAL A 27 0.07 4.14 -7.43
N ALA A 28 0.71 3.95 -6.29
CA ALA A 28 1.65 2.86 -6.04
C ALA A 28 0.91 1.68 -5.41
N ASP A 29 0.81 0.56 -6.13
CA ASP A 29 0.31 -0.71 -5.61
C ASP A 29 1.49 -1.49 -5.03
N THR A 30 1.46 -1.75 -3.73
CA THR A 30 2.57 -2.30 -2.97
C THR A 30 2.24 -3.69 -2.43
N PRO A 31 3.23 -4.59 -2.34
CA PRO A 31 3.01 -5.97 -1.94
C PRO A 31 2.54 -6.09 -0.48
N GLY A 32 1.64 -7.03 -0.26
CA GLY A 32 1.07 -7.34 1.05
C GLY A 32 1.86 -8.36 1.88
N HIS A 33 2.54 -9.27 1.19
CA HIS A 33 3.14 -10.43 1.82
C HIS A 33 4.33 -10.02 2.70
N ILE A 34 4.51 -10.69 3.84
CA ILE A 34 5.54 -10.34 4.84
C ILE A 34 6.95 -10.32 4.25
N GLN A 35 7.26 -11.22 3.32
CA GLN A 35 8.56 -11.32 2.65
C GLN A 35 8.90 -10.08 1.80
N TYR A 36 7.90 -9.30 1.39
CA TYR A 36 8.06 -8.11 0.54
C TYR A 36 7.73 -6.81 1.28
N THR A 37 7.70 -6.84 2.61
CA THR A 37 7.47 -5.65 3.45
C THR A 37 8.45 -4.51 3.11
N ARG A 38 9.70 -4.82 2.73
CA ARG A 38 10.69 -3.82 2.31
C ARG A 38 10.25 -3.07 1.05
N ASN A 39 9.73 -3.78 0.05
CA ASN A 39 9.24 -3.18 -1.19
C ASN A 39 8.06 -2.26 -0.90
N MET A 40 7.16 -2.67 0.00
CA MET A 40 6.07 -1.80 0.46
C MET A 40 6.60 -0.54 1.12
N ALA A 41 7.57 -0.64 2.04
CA ALA A 41 8.14 0.52 2.71
C ALA A 41 8.79 1.51 1.71
N THR A 42 9.47 1.00 0.68
CA THR A 42 10.02 1.83 -0.41
C THR A 42 8.93 2.52 -1.22
N GLY A 43 7.81 1.83 -1.52
CA GLY A 43 6.68 2.46 -2.22
C GLY A 43 5.98 3.52 -1.36
N ALA A 44 5.87 3.27 -0.06
CA ALA A 44 5.20 4.16 0.89
C ALA A 44 6.04 5.40 1.25
N SER A 45 7.37 5.35 1.17
CA SER A 45 8.25 6.46 1.59
C SER A 45 8.11 7.74 0.77
N THR A 46 7.49 7.65 -0.41
CA THR A 46 7.23 8.80 -1.30
C THR A 46 5.74 9.17 -1.37
N ALA A 47 4.88 8.52 -0.57
CA ALA A 47 3.45 8.68 -0.64
C ALA A 47 2.94 9.81 0.26
N ASP A 48 2.08 10.68 -0.29
CA ASP A 48 1.38 11.72 0.49
C ASP A 48 0.22 11.16 1.32
N ALA A 49 -0.32 10.00 0.93
CA ALA A 49 -1.43 9.33 1.58
C ALA A 49 -1.34 7.81 1.37
N ALA A 50 -1.80 7.05 2.36
CA ALA A 50 -1.87 5.59 2.30
C ALA A 50 -3.32 5.12 2.31
N VAL A 51 -3.65 4.15 1.45
CA VAL A 51 -4.93 3.45 1.45
C VAL A 51 -4.70 2.02 1.92
N ILE A 52 -5.35 1.63 3.01
CA ILE A 52 -5.24 0.28 3.56
C ILE A 52 -6.56 -0.45 3.31
N LEU A 53 -6.51 -1.49 2.48
CA LEU A 53 -7.66 -2.33 2.21
C LEU A 53 -7.80 -3.39 3.32
N VAL A 54 -9.00 -3.51 3.87
CA VAL A 54 -9.34 -4.49 4.90
C VAL A 54 -10.54 -5.29 4.42
N ASP A 55 -10.40 -6.62 4.36
CA ASP A 55 -11.53 -7.49 4.07
C ASP A 55 -12.49 -7.48 5.27
N ALA A 56 -13.74 -7.08 5.03
CA ALA A 56 -14.76 -6.96 6.08
C ALA A 56 -15.06 -8.31 6.78
N ARG A 57 -14.81 -9.45 6.12
CA ARG A 57 -15.05 -10.78 6.69
C ARG A 57 -13.94 -11.24 7.62
N LEU A 58 -12.70 -10.82 7.34
CA LEU A 58 -11.51 -11.22 8.10
C LEU A 58 -11.10 -10.16 9.13
N GLY A 59 -11.52 -8.91 8.93
CA GLY A 59 -11.16 -7.78 9.77
C GLY A 59 -9.66 -7.44 9.70
N VAL A 60 -9.15 -6.87 10.79
CA VAL A 60 -7.77 -6.38 10.87
C VAL A 60 -6.80 -7.54 11.10
N LEU A 61 -5.98 -7.83 10.10
CA LEU A 61 -4.96 -8.87 10.15
C LEU A 61 -3.58 -8.32 10.58
N PRO A 62 -2.60 -9.18 10.94
CA PRO A 62 -1.25 -8.74 11.27
C PRO A 62 -0.58 -7.91 10.17
N GLN A 63 -0.83 -8.25 8.91
CA GLN A 63 -0.37 -7.47 7.76
C GLN A 63 -0.97 -6.05 7.75
N THR A 64 -2.29 -5.93 7.97
CA THR A 64 -2.98 -4.64 8.06
C THR A 64 -2.35 -3.74 9.12
N ARG A 65 -2.09 -4.30 10.32
CA ARG A 65 -1.44 -3.57 11.43
C ARG A 65 -0.02 -3.16 11.07
N ARG A 66 0.76 -4.06 10.46
CA ARG A 66 2.14 -3.78 10.03
C ARG A 66 2.18 -2.63 9.02
N HIS A 67 1.27 -2.65 8.05
CA HIS A 67 1.21 -1.63 7.00
C HIS A 67 0.80 -0.27 7.55
N ALA A 68 -0.19 -0.23 8.43
CA ALA A 68 -0.57 0.99 9.15
C ALA A 68 0.58 1.54 10.00
N TYR A 69 1.31 0.67 10.68
CA TYR A 69 2.45 1.07 11.50
C TYR A 69 3.60 1.65 10.67
N ILE A 70 3.96 1.01 9.55
CA ILE A 70 4.97 1.52 8.62
C ILE A 70 4.55 2.87 8.03
N ALA A 71 3.30 3.01 7.59
CA ALA A 71 2.80 4.28 7.08
C ALA A 71 2.89 5.41 8.14
N SER A 72 2.56 5.10 9.40
CA SER A 72 2.71 6.03 10.51
C SER A 72 4.18 6.40 10.80
N LEU A 73 5.09 5.43 10.74
CA LEU A 73 6.53 5.68 10.95
C LEU A 73 7.13 6.54 9.84
N LEU A 74 6.64 6.39 8.61
CA LEU A 74 7.04 7.19 7.46
C LEU A 74 6.40 8.59 7.46
N GLY A 75 5.60 8.92 8.48
CA GLY A 75 4.98 10.24 8.61
C GLY A 75 3.85 10.50 7.63
N ILE A 76 3.27 9.45 7.02
CA ILE A 76 2.14 9.61 6.12
C ILE A 76 0.94 10.13 6.92
N PRO A 77 0.45 11.35 6.63
CA PRO A 77 -0.59 11.96 7.44
C PRO A 77 -1.90 11.17 7.30
N TYR A 78 -2.53 10.86 8.42
CA TYR A 78 -3.90 10.39 8.45
C TYR A 78 -4.76 11.41 9.19
N ARG A 79 -5.92 11.72 8.63
CA ARG A 79 -6.92 12.54 9.32
C ARG A 79 -7.88 11.61 10.03
N PRO A 80 -7.94 11.60 11.37
CA PRO A 80 -8.96 10.84 12.07
C PRO A 80 -10.34 11.38 11.66
N TRP A 81 -11.26 10.47 11.32
CA TRP A 81 -12.65 10.79 11.03
C TRP A 81 -13.24 11.43 12.28
N ARG A 82 -13.46 12.74 12.21
CA ARG A 82 -14.03 13.55 13.28
C ARG A 82 -15.08 14.45 12.67
#